data_AF-A0A369RNB0-F1
#
_entry.id   AF-A0A369RNB0-F1
#
_cell.length_a   1.000
_cell.length_b   1.000
_cell.length_c   1.000
_cell.angle_alpha   90.00
_cell.angle_beta   90.00
_cell.angle_gamma   90.00
#
_symmetry.space_group_name_H-M   'P 1'
#
loop_
_entity.id
_entity.type
_entity.pdbx_description
1 polymer ?
#
loop_
_entity_poly.entity_id
_entity_poly.type
_entity_poly.pdbx_seq_one_letter_code
_entity_poly.pdbx_strand_id
1 'polypeptide(L)'
;MKSNNNLKHWILCIHFIAFIWLLATCRCESTETSSGCPSFCNCSTLSINCSSGDLIELPNINYTDVRYVTSLIINNTSIRRIRARSFIYYPELVVL
;
A
#
# COMPACT_ATOMS: atom_id res chain seq x y z
N MET A 1 -4.34 -51.01 34.17
CA MET A 1 -3.73 -50.11 33.16
C MET A 1 -4.82 -49.18 32.62
N LYS A 2 -4.95 -47.98 33.20
CA LYS A 2 -6.05 -47.04 32.93
C LYS A 2 -5.55 -45.92 32.00
N SER A 3 -6.01 -45.97 30.76
CA SER A 3 -6.23 -44.88 29.80
C SER A 3 -5.17 -43.77 29.69
N ASN A 4 -4.24 -43.94 28.74
CA ASN A 4 -3.35 -42.89 28.22
C ASN A 4 -4.01 -42.09 27.06
N ASN A 5 -5.35 -41.96 27.10
CA ASN A 5 -6.12 -41.32 26.02
C ASN A 5 -6.26 -39.80 26.23
N ASN A 6 -6.19 -39.34 27.48
CA ASN A 6 -6.25 -37.92 27.82
C ASN A 6 -4.98 -37.15 27.39
N LEU A 7 -3.81 -37.78 27.52
CA LEU A 7 -2.53 -37.20 27.11
C LEU A 7 -2.45 -37.07 25.57
N LYS A 8 -2.91 -38.08 24.84
CA LYS A 8 -2.96 -38.07 23.37
C LYS A 8 -3.91 -36.99 22.85
N HIS A 9 -5.05 -36.79 23.52
CA HIS A 9 -6.02 -35.76 23.15
C HIS A 9 -5.45 -34.34 23.32
N TRP A 10 -4.75 -34.08 24.43
CA TRP A 10 -4.07 -32.79 24.66
C TRP A 10 -2.97 -32.50 23.64
N ILE A 11 -2.16 -33.50 23.28
CA ILE A 11 -1.13 -33.33 22.25
C ILE A 11 -1.77 -32.99 20.90
N LEU A 12 -2.86 -33.68 20.53
CA LEU A 12 -3.57 -33.39 19.28
C LEU A 12 -4.11 -31.95 19.25
N CYS A 13 -4.69 -31.47 20.36
CA CYS A 13 -5.20 -30.10 20.47
C CYS A 13 -4.08 -29.06 20.35
N ILE A 14 -2.91 -29.29 20.96
CA ILE A 14 -1.77 -28.36 20.89
C ILE A 14 -1.27 -28.22 19.45
N HIS A 15 -1.13 -29.34 18.73
CA HIS A 15 -0.71 -29.33 17.32
C HIS A 15 -1.75 -28.65 16.42
N PHE A 16 -3.05 -28.84 16.70
CA PHE A 16 -4.13 -28.20 15.94
C PHE A 16 -4.15 -26.69 16.17
N ILE A 17 -3.97 -26.24 17.41
CA ILE A 17 -3.88 -24.81 17.76
C ILE A 17 -2.64 -24.20 17.09
N ALA A 18 -1.47 -24.84 17.17
CA ALA A 18 -0.26 -24.36 16.50
C ALA A 18 -0.42 -24.26 14.98
N PHE A 19 -1.10 -25.21 14.35
CA PHE A 19 -1.41 -25.19 12.92
C PHE A 19 -2.37 -24.05 12.54
N ILE A 20 -3.37 -23.77 13.38
CA ILE A 20 -4.27 -22.62 13.22
C ILE A 20 -3.50 -21.29 13.36
N TRP A 21 -2.57 -21.17 14.32
CA TRP A 21 -1.69 -20.01 14.44
C TRP A 21 -0.78 -19.86 13.22
N LEU A 22 -0.31 -20.96 12.62
CA LEU A 22 0.50 -20.93 11.40
C LEU A 22 -0.30 -20.39 10.20
N LEU A 23 -1.54 -20.87 10.03
CA LEU A 23 -2.44 -20.44 8.95
C LEU A 23 -2.97 -19.01 9.13
N ALA A 24 -3.03 -18.49 10.36
CA ALA A 24 -3.48 -17.12 10.66
C ALA A 24 -2.42 -16.04 10.39
N THR A 25 -1.23 -16.38 9.87
CA THR A 25 -0.17 -15.42 9.54
C THR A 25 -0.26 -14.81 8.14
N CYS A 26 -1.40 -14.96 7.44
CA CYS A 26 -1.74 -14.05 6.35
C CYS A 26 -1.99 -12.63 6.89
N ARG A 27 -0.92 -11.96 7.32
CA ARG A 27 -0.90 -10.51 7.42
C ARG A 27 -0.65 -10.01 6.02
N CYS A 28 -1.69 -9.50 5.37
CA CYS A 28 -1.48 -8.55 4.27
C CYS A 28 -0.55 -7.47 4.81
N GLU A 29 0.57 -7.31 4.13
CA GLU A 29 1.52 -6.24 4.35
C GLU A 29 0.79 -4.92 4.15
N SER A 30 0.34 -4.32 5.25
CA SER A 30 -0.21 -2.98 5.28
C SER A 30 0.97 -2.03 5.03
N THR A 31 1.19 -1.79 3.74
CA THR A 31 1.83 -0.65 3.10
C THR A 31 2.26 0.42 4.07
N GLU A 32 3.57 0.63 4.13
CA GLU A 32 4.17 1.77 4.79
C GLU A 32 3.39 3.03 4.41
N THR A 33 2.90 3.74 5.43
CA THR A 33 2.40 5.10 5.28
C THR A 33 3.59 5.96 4.92
N SER A 34 3.86 6.00 3.63
CA SER A 34 4.99 6.67 3.04
C SER A 34 4.77 8.19 3.19
N SER A 35 5.26 8.72 4.31
CA SER A 35 5.96 10.00 4.40
C SER A 35 5.42 11.13 3.49
N GLY A 36 4.12 11.40 3.57
CA GLY A 36 3.46 12.53 2.88
C GLY A 36 2.64 12.18 1.64
N CYS A 37 2.39 10.89 1.34
CA CYS A 37 1.45 10.52 0.29
C CYS A 37 0.03 11.00 0.63
N PRO A 38 -0.66 11.72 -0.28
CA PRO A 38 -2.03 12.16 -0.06
C PRO A 38 -2.97 10.96 0.09
N SER A 39 -3.98 11.07 0.97
CA SER A 39 -4.93 9.97 1.25
C SER A 39 -5.77 9.54 0.04
N PHE A 40 -5.92 10.41 -0.95
CA PHE A 40 -6.64 10.14 -2.20
C PHE A 40 -5.71 9.62 -3.31
N CYS A 41 -4.42 9.47 -3.02
CA CYS A 41 -3.43 8.88 -3.94
C CYS A 41 -2.91 7.57 -3.35
N ASN A 42 -2.50 6.68 -4.25
CA ASN A 42 -1.70 5.52 -3.91
C ASN A 42 -0.26 5.78 -4.38
N CYS A 43 0.66 5.93 -3.44
CA CYS A 43 2.07 6.19 -3.74
C CYS A 43 2.92 4.95 -3.49
N SER A 44 3.86 4.74 -4.40
CA SER A 44 4.95 3.80 -4.32
C SER A 44 6.23 4.54 -4.68
N THR A 45 7.39 3.96 -4.36
CA THR A 45 8.70 4.61 -4.58
C THR A 45 8.90 5.13 -6.00
N LEU A 46 8.36 4.44 -7.00
CA LEU A 46 8.51 4.79 -8.43
C LEU A 46 7.22 5.30 -9.07
N SER A 47 6.08 5.19 -8.41
CA SER A 47 4.80 5.50 -9.04
C SER A 47 3.83 6.18 -8.08
N ILE A 48 3.10 7.17 -8.60
CA ILE A 48 2.03 7.84 -7.87
C ILE A 48 0.76 7.69 -8.70
N ASN A 49 -0.29 7.12 -8.11
CA ASN A 49 -1.59 7.02 -8.73
C ASN A 49 -2.61 7.85 -7.95
N CYS A 50 -3.03 8.96 -8.54
CA CYS A 50 -4.03 9.87 -8.00
C CYS A 50 -5.31 9.87 -8.84
N SER A 51 -5.69 8.70 -9.39
CA SER A 51 -6.90 8.58 -10.21
C SER A 51 -8.15 8.77 -9.34
N SER A 52 -8.64 10.01 -9.23
CA SER A 52 -9.83 10.39 -8.47
C SER A 52 -10.64 11.43 -9.22
N GLY A 53 -11.94 11.18 -9.37
CA GLY A 53 -12.89 12.04 -10.09
C GLY A 53 -12.89 13.50 -9.66
N ASP A 54 -12.54 13.76 -8.40
CA ASP A 54 -12.67 15.05 -7.77
C ASP A 54 -11.37 15.88 -7.78
N LEU A 55 -10.28 15.40 -8.39
CA LEU A 55 -9.06 16.20 -8.55
C LEU A 55 -9.31 17.33 -9.55
N ILE A 56 -9.37 18.58 -9.08
CA ILE A 56 -9.58 19.77 -9.92
C ILE A 56 -8.23 20.40 -10.32
N GLU A 57 -7.19 20.16 -9.54
CA GLU A 57 -5.82 20.64 -9.74
C GLU A 57 -4.82 19.59 -9.26
N LEU A 58 -3.62 19.59 -9.85
CA LEU A 58 -2.53 18.73 -9.40
C LEU A 58 -2.10 19.16 -7.99
N PRO A 59 -2.28 18.31 -6.96
CA PRO A 59 -1.90 18.66 -5.60
C PRO A 59 -0.38 18.87 -5.53
N ASN A 60 0.06 19.75 -4.64
CA ASN A 60 1.47 19.84 -4.31
C ASN A 60 1.85 18.60 -3.49
N ILE A 61 2.26 17.53 -4.17
CA ILE A 61 2.57 16.25 -3.54
C ILE A 61 3.91 16.39 -2.81
N ASN A 62 3.85 16.58 -1.49
CA ASN A 62 5.03 16.57 -0.63
C ASN A 62 5.39 15.12 -0.24
N TYR A 63 5.61 14.29 -1.25
CA TYR A 63 5.97 12.88 -1.09
C TYR A 63 7.48 12.76 -1.02
N THR A 64 8.01 12.10 0.02
CA THR A 64 9.46 12.05 0.28
C THR A 64 10.26 11.43 -0.87
N ASP A 65 9.67 10.47 -1.58
CA ASP A 65 10.29 9.78 -2.71
C ASP A 65 9.92 10.38 -4.07
N VAL A 66 9.29 11.56 -4.12
CA VAL A 66 8.85 12.22 -5.37
C VAL A 66 9.97 12.35 -6.40
N ARG A 67 11.21 12.51 -5.94
CA ARG A 67 12.40 12.62 -6.80
C ARG A 67 12.71 11.35 -7.59
N TYR A 68 12.20 10.19 -7.17
CA TYR A 68 12.41 8.89 -7.83
C TYR A 68 11.20 8.43 -8.65
N VAL A 69 10.11 9.20 -8.63
CA VAL A 69 8.88 8.81 -9.30
C VAL A 69 9.07 8.89 -10.81
N THR A 70 8.86 7.75 -11.48
CA THR A 70 8.92 7.63 -12.93
C THR A 70 7.54 7.67 -13.58
N SER A 71 6.49 7.36 -12.81
CA SER A 71 5.13 7.23 -13.32
C SER A 71 4.12 7.99 -12.46
N LEU A 72 3.43 8.96 -13.04
CA LEU A 72 2.37 9.74 -12.39
C LEU A 72 1.05 9.48 -13.11
N ILE A 73 0.13 8.77 -12.47
CA ILE A 73 -1.15 8.38 -13.08
C ILE A 73 -2.25 9.28 -12.51
N ILE A 74 -2.88 10.08 -13.38
CA ILE A 74 -3.94 11.05 -13.04
C ILE A 74 -5.21 10.85 -13.86
N ASN A 75 -5.56 9.58 -14.09
CA ASN A 75 -6.70 9.19 -14.92
C ASN A 75 -8.04 9.47 -14.25
N ASN A 76 -9.07 9.73 -15.06
CA ASN A 76 -10.43 9.98 -14.58
C ASN A 76 -10.50 11.06 -13.49
N THR A 77 -9.80 12.18 -13.71
CA THR A 77 -9.80 13.34 -12.83
C THR A 77 -10.55 14.51 -13.47
N SER A 78 -10.99 15.47 -12.67
CA SER A 78 -11.62 16.72 -13.13
C SER A 78 -10.60 17.83 -13.40
N ILE A 79 -9.32 17.50 -13.63
CA ILE A 79 -8.26 18.49 -13.83
C ILE A 79 -8.50 19.21 -15.14
N ARG A 80 -8.78 20.51 -15.05
CA ARG A 80 -9.03 21.37 -16.23
C ARG A 80 -7.79 22.14 -16.67
N ARG A 81 -6.83 22.33 -15.77
CA ARG A 81 -5.61 23.11 -16.01
C ARG A 81 -4.44 22.49 -15.27
N ILE A 82 -3.32 22.39 -15.95
CA ILE A 82 -2.03 22.04 -15.38
C ILE A 82 -1.15 23.28 -15.49
N ARG A 83 -0.61 23.76 -14.37
CA ARG A 83 0.23 24.96 -14.36
C ARG A 83 1.59 24.64 -14.97
N ALA A 84 2.21 25.65 -15.57
CA ALA A 84 3.62 25.56 -15.91
C ALA A 84 4.41 25.25 -14.62
N ARG A 85 5.37 24.32 -14.71
CA ARG A 85 6.22 23.84 -13.60
C ARG A 85 5.54 22.93 -12.57
N SER A 86 4.32 22.44 -12.80
CA SER A 86 3.70 21.43 -11.92
C SER A 86 4.52 20.13 -11.80
N PHE A 87 5.34 19.82 -12.80
CA PHE A 87 6.18 18.61 -12.83
C PHE A 87 7.64 18.84 -12.42
N ILE A 88 8.01 20.04 -11.95
CA ILE A 88 9.41 20.36 -11.63
C ILE A 88 10.00 19.49 -10.51
N TYR A 89 9.13 18.92 -9.67
CA TYR A 89 9.49 18.05 -8.56
C TYR A 89 9.60 16.57 -8.95
N TYR A 90 9.34 16.22 -10.21
CA TYR A 90 9.41 14.86 -10.74
C TYR A 90 10.51 14.79 -11.81
N PRO A 91 11.80 14.89 -11.42
CA PRO A 91 12.91 14.97 -12.37
C PRO A 91 13.05 13.71 -13.24
N GLU A 92 12.64 12.55 -12.73
CA GLU A 92 12.73 11.26 -13.40
C GLU A 92 11.41 10.83 -14.06
N LEU A 93 10.43 11.74 -14.22
CA LEU A 93 9.12 11.40 -14.74
C LEU A 93 9.20 11.01 -16.22
N VAL A 94 8.77 9.79 -16.53
CA VAL A 94 8.74 9.24 -17.89
C VAL A 94 7.30 9.04 -18.37
N VAL A 95 6.39 8.66 -17.45
CA VAL A 95 5.01 8.31 -17.76
C VAL A 95 4.05 9.22 -17.02
N LEU A 96 3.09 9.78 -17.75
CA LEU A 96 1.99 10.63 -17.26
C LEU A 96 0.64 10.09 -17.73
#